data_AF-A0A7M4ACW6-F1
#
_entry.id   AF-A0A7M4ACW6-F1
#
_cell.length_a   1.000
_cell.length_b   1.000
_cell.length_c   1.000
_cell.angle_alpha   90.00
_cell.angle_beta   90.00
_cell.angle_gamma   90.00
#
_symmetry.space_group_name_H-M   'P 1'
#
loop_
_entity.id
_entity.type
_entity.pdbx_description
1 polymer ?
#
loop_
_entity_poly.entity_id
_entity_poly.type
_entity_poly.pdbx_seq_one_letter_code
_entity_poly.pdbx_strand_id
1 'polypeptide(L)'
;VPDEILFRLSEERGITPDMAISISHKLGWTKLSVRVGFSADMADRNAKLTKDAAKVKEKSKILSKSLEKTYQDYYLDTNITDFSANVIHCEKISDANLSSLSFSNEVEEKPTHIVVLDRTLFYPEGGGQLGDQGFFVINSDESIKVLDTKIEDGVIIHFTDGELRTGSINGEVNRIRRIQLMDHHTAVHIVGGAAREILGPHIRQAGSNKGEKYARIDLTHHSRMSRDLLDIIEDKANEIVQSNPGIEKIIMSRADADAKFGFDIYQGGPPKHDLIRIIKIGDFDTQACGGTHHDVAGKVGELRIVRSSQVQDGVERLQIVAGDTAREHARAQERILSEASEILGVQSSDLPKAVQKFFEEWKSQQKKISNLEAEIIRLRTSGGGDEAIMRDGIRYVIMESNGDSKQLMKMLSELTRDKSKPTLAIIGSRDGGGKIIVATTEDTKASENYNSVEILNSIASHINGGGGGRPTFAQGGGSNPDGIPEALNAARKMLDI
;
A
#
# COMPACT_ATOMS: atom_id res chain seq x y z
N VAL A 1 7.86 8.86 38.30
CA VAL A 1 6.75 8.95 37.31
C VAL A 1 6.02 7.63 37.38
N PRO A 2 4.67 7.58 37.29
CA PRO A 2 3.97 6.31 37.15
C PRO A 2 4.54 5.49 35.99
N ASP A 3 4.80 4.21 36.22
CA ASP A 3 5.40 3.32 35.23
C ASP A 3 4.61 3.28 33.92
N GLU A 4 3.28 3.33 34.00
CA GLU A 4 2.38 3.35 32.84
C GLU A 4 2.67 4.50 31.87
N ILE A 5 3.07 5.67 32.39
CA ILE A 5 3.44 6.80 31.54
C ILE A 5 4.77 6.52 30.83
N LEU A 6 5.75 5.93 31.52
CA LEU A 6 7.04 5.58 30.92
C LEU A 6 6.91 4.43 29.91
N PHE A 7 6.03 3.45 30.17
CA PHE A 7 5.69 2.40 29.21
C PHE A 7 5.10 3.02 27.93
N ARG A 8 4.06 3.85 28.06
CA ARG A 8 3.43 4.51 26.91
C ARG A 8 4.38 5.41 26.12
N LEU A 9 5.23 6.20 26.81
CA LEU A 9 6.22 7.04 26.13
C LEU A 9 7.24 6.20 25.33
N SER A 10 7.65 5.05 25.85
CA SER A 10 8.56 4.17 25.12
C SER A 10 7.86 3.40 24.00
N GLU A 11 6.67 2.86 24.24
CA GLU A 11 5.94 1.99 23.31
C GLU A 11 5.27 2.79 22.17
N GLU A 12 4.68 3.95 22.48
CA GLU A 12 3.91 4.75 21.49
C GLU A 12 4.75 5.84 20.82
N ARG A 13 5.84 6.29 21.45
CA ARG A 13 6.61 7.47 21.01
C ARG A 13 8.11 7.21 20.85
N GLY A 14 8.61 6.02 21.18
CA GLY A 14 10.03 5.68 21.08
C GLY A 14 10.93 6.47 22.04
N ILE A 15 10.36 7.05 23.10
CA ILE A 15 11.13 7.82 24.09
C ILE A 15 11.54 6.87 25.21
N THR A 16 12.84 6.59 25.32
CA THR A 16 13.35 5.71 26.37
C THR A 16 13.09 6.30 27.76
N PRO A 17 12.88 5.48 28.80
CA PRO A 17 12.64 5.96 30.15
C PRO A 17 13.73 6.93 30.64
N ASP A 18 15.00 6.63 30.38
CA ASP A 18 16.12 7.50 30.75
C ASP A 18 16.06 8.87 30.04
N MET A 19 15.65 8.89 28.77
CA MET A 19 15.46 10.12 28.01
C MET A 19 14.30 10.95 28.58
N ALA A 20 13.18 10.31 28.91
CA ALA A 20 12.03 10.97 29.54
C ALA A 20 12.39 11.60 30.89
N ILE A 21 13.18 10.90 31.71
CA ILE A 21 13.69 11.42 32.99
C ILE A 21 14.65 12.59 32.78
N SER A 22 15.60 12.47 31.83
CA SER A 22 16.54 13.55 31.51
C SER A 22 15.84 14.83 31.04
N ILE A 23 14.81 14.71 30.20
CA ILE A 23 13.98 15.85 29.77
C ILE A 23 13.22 16.43 30.97
N SER A 24 12.65 15.59 31.81
CA SER A 24 11.89 16.01 32.99
C SER A 24 12.76 16.80 33.97
N HIS A 25 14.02 16.38 34.18
CA HIS A 25 14.99 17.10 35.01
C HIS A 25 15.27 18.50 34.46
N LYS A 26 15.45 18.65 33.14
CA LYS A 26 15.65 19.96 32.49
C LYS A 26 14.44 20.89 32.63
N LEU A 27 13.24 20.33 32.74
CA LEU A 27 12.00 21.06 32.98
C LEU A 27 11.72 21.36 34.47
N GLY A 28 12.68 21.07 35.34
CA GLY A 28 12.63 21.38 36.78
C GLY A 28 12.13 20.24 37.67
N TRP A 29 11.83 19.06 37.12
CA TRP A 29 11.29 17.92 37.87
C TRP A 29 12.41 16.97 38.33
N THR A 30 13.32 17.48 39.15
CA THR A 30 14.61 16.83 39.49
C THR A 30 14.50 15.57 40.35
N LYS A 31 13.35 15.33 41.01
CA LYS A 31 13.14 14.16 41.87
C LYS A 31 12.67 12.91 41.13
N LEU A 32 12.44 12.99 39.81
CA LEU A 32 11.98 11.84 39.04
C LEU A 32 13.13 10.89 38.73
N SER A 33 12.87 9.60 38.79
CA SER A 33 13.81 8.56 38.37
C SER A 33 13.07 7.39 37.74
N VAL A 34 13.80 6.60 36.95
CA VAL A 34 13.37 5.26 36.56
C VAL A 34 13.59 4.34 37.76
N ARG A 35 12.62 3.49 38.08
CA ARG A 35 12.82 2.51 39.16
C ARG A 35 13.69 1.35 38.70
N VAL A 36 14.31 0.68 39.66
CA VAL A 36 15.03 -0.57 39.41
C VAL A 36 14.05 -1.63 38.89
N GLY A 37 14.47 -2.42 37.91
CA GLY A 37 13.66 -3.48 37.30
C GLY A 37 12.72 -3.02 36.18
N PHE A 38 12.60 -1.72 35.90
CA PHE A 38 11.71 -1.22 34.85
C PHE A 38 12.02 -1.81 33.46
N SER A 39 13.30 -1.91 33.09
CA SER A 39 13.71 -2.49 31.81
C SER A 39 13.38 -3.99 31.69
N ALA A 40 13.42 -4.73 32.81
CA ALA A 40 13.03 -6.14 32.84
C ALA A 40 11.51 -6.28 32.65
N ASP A 41 10.73 -5.43 33.32
CA ASP A 41 9.27 -5.43 33.18
C ASP A 41 8.82 -4.97 31.78
N MET A 42 9.55 -4.04 31.14
CA MET A 42 9.36 -3.69 29.74
C MET A 42 9.59 -4.89 28.82
N ALA A 43 10.67 -5.64 29.04
CA ALA A 43 10.98 -6.81 28.24
C ALA A 43 9.91 -7.90 28.41
N ASP A 44 9.45 -8.14 29.64
CA ASP A 44 8.38 -9.10 29.94
C ASP A 44 7.04 -8.67 29.31
N ARG A 45 6.69 -7.37 29.37
CA ARG A 45 5.51 -6.83 28.69
C ARG A 45 5.58 -7.03 27.18
N ASN A 46 6.70 -6.70 26.55
CA ASN A 46 6.87 -6.91 25.11
C ASN A 46 6.75 -8.38 24.74
N ALA A 47 7.39 -9.28 25.49
CA ALA A 47 7.28 -10.72 25.28
C ALA A 47 5.83 -11.21 25.44
N LYS A 48 5.10 -10.70 26.43
CA LYS A 48 3.69 -11.02 26.65
C LYS A 48 2.80 -10.51 25.53
N LEU A 49 2.99 -9.27 25.08
CA LEU A 49 2.29 -8.69 23.94
C LEU A 49 2.53 -9.50 22.67
N THR A 50 3.78 -9.90 22.39
CA THR A 50 4.12 -10.78 21.27
C THR A 50 3.43 -12.15 21.41
N LYS A 51 3.43 -12.74 22.61
CA LYS A 51 2.77 -14.02 22.88
C LYS A 51 1.26 -13.95 22.72
N ASP A 52 0.63 -12.87 23.19
CA ASP A 52 -0.80 -12.64 23.08
C ASP A 52 -1.21 -12.33 21.63
N ALA A 53 -0.39 -11.59 20.88
CA ALA A 53 -0.58 -11.39 19.44
C ALA A 53 -0.41 -12.69 18.63
N ALA A 54 0.44 -13.61 19.10
CA ALA A 54 0.63 -14.94 18.50
C ALA A 54 -0.45 -15.97 18.90
N LYS A 55 -1.31 -15.68 19.90
CA LYS A 55 -2.44 -16.55 20.22
C LYS A 55 -3.45 -16.51 19.07
N VAL A 56 -3.62 -17.66 18.44
CA VAL A 56 -4.67 -17.89 17.44
C VAL A 56 -6.02 -17.63 18.12
N LYS A 57 -6.80 -16.67 17.62
CA LYS A 57 -8.22 -16.54 18.00
C LYS A 57 -8.88 -17.91 17.84
N GLU A 58 -9.68 -18.36 18.81
CA GLU A 58 -10.44 -19.61 18.68
C GLU A 58 -11.13 -19.63 17.31
N LYS A 59 -10.68 -20.53 16.44
CA LYS A 59 -11.33 -20.73 15.15
C LYS A 59 -12.67 -21.38 15.46
N SER A 60 -13.75 -20.81 14.94
CA SER A 60 -15.04 -21.49 14.91
C SER A 60 -14.83 -22.84 14.20
N LYS A 61 -15.35 -23.92 14.80
CA LYS A 61 -15.34 -25.22 14.14
C LYS A 61 -16.09 -25.12 12.82
N ILE A 62 -15.45 -25.55 11.75
CA ILE A 62 -16.03 -25.56 10.42
C ILE A 62 -17.00 -26.74 10.29
N LEU A 63 -16.58 -27.91 10.78
CA LEU A 63 -17.38 -29.12 10.72
C LEU A 63 -18.33 -29.26 11.90
N SER A 64 -19.57 -29.66 11.61
CA SER A 64 -20.59 -29.94 12.63
C SER A 64 -20.30 -31.20 13.47
N LYS A 65 -19.47 -32.12 12.96
CA LYS A 65 -19.13 -33.40 13.58
C LYS A 65 -17.66 -33.75 13.41
N SER A 66 -17.17 -34.66 14.26
CA SER A 66 -15.83 -35.23 14.13
C SER A 66 -15.81 -36.29 13.01
N LEU A 67 -14.81 -36.20 12.14
CA LEU A 67 -14.59 -37.12 11.01
C LEU A 67 -13.16 -37.67 11.07
N GLU A 68 -12.93 -38.78 10.39
CA GLU A 68 -11.59 -39.34 10.21
C GLU A 68 -10.73 -38.43 9.31
N LYS A 69 -9.41 -38.51 9.49
CA LYS A 69 -8.46 -37.71 8.71
C LYS A 69 -8.49 -38.11 7.24
N THR A 70 -8.48 -37.14 6.35
CA THR A 70 -8.46 -37.36 4.90
C THR A 70 -7.06 -37.75 4.44
N TYR A 71 -6.95 -38.75 3.57
CA TYR A 71 -5.68 -39.10 2.90
C TYR A 71 -5.28 -38.00 1.91
N GLN A 72 -4.06 -37.50 2.07
CA GLN A 72 -3.53 -36.32 1.36
C GLN A 72 -2.70 -36.75 0.15
N ASP A 73 -3.35 -37.20 -0.91
CA ASP A 73 -2.67 -37.81 -2.06
C ASP A 73 -1.84 -36.81 -2.88
N TYR A 74 -2.08 -35.51 -2.74
CA TYR A 74 -1.31 -34.47 -3.41
C TYR A 74 0.19 -34.46 -3.04
N TYR A 75 0.59 -35.16 -1.98
CA TYR A 75 2.00 -35.36 -1.66
C TYR A 75 2.67 -36.48 -2.46
N LEU A 76 1.91 -37.39 -3.08
CA LEU A 76 2.45 -38.49 -3.88
C LEU A 76 3.00 -37.97 -5.21
N ASP A 77 2.19 -37.19 -5.93
CA ASP A 77 2.57 -36.51 -7.16
C ASP A 77 1.77 -35.22 -7.29
N THR A 78 2.47 -34.09 -7.27
CA THR A 78 1.86 -32.76 -7.37
C THR A 78 1.36 -32.41 -8.78
N ASN A 79 1.75 -33.19 -9.80
CA ASN A 79 1.38 -32.98 -11.20
C ASN A 79 0.06 -33.66 -11.58
N ILE A 80 -0.42 -34.62 -10.78
CA ILE A 80 -1.69 -35.30 -11.02
C ILE A 80 -2.82 -34.41 -10.51
N THR A 81 -3.87 -34.30 -11.32
CA THR A 81 -5.05 -33.45 -11.06
C THR A 81 -6.35 -34.24 -10.97
N ASP A 82 -6.36 -35.46 -11.50
CA ASP A 82 -7.55 -36.30 -11.61
C ASP A 82 -7.47 -37.47 -10.63
N PHE A 83 -8.54 -37.73 -9.90
CA PHE A 83 -8.60 -38.84 -8.96
C PHE A 83 -10.04 -39.34 -8.72
N SER A 84 -10.14 -40.54 -8.15
CA SER A 84 -11.41 -41.09 -7.64
C SER A 84 -11.35 -41.21 -6.12
N ALA A 85 -12.46 -40.92 -5.46
CA ALA A 85 -12.60 -40.93 -4.01
C ALA A 85 -14.03 -41.27 -3.59
N ASN A 86 -14.27 -41.39 -2.28
CA ASN A 86 -15.59 -41.54 -1.71
C ASN A 86 -15.97 -40.32 -0.89
N VAL A 87 -17.17 -39.77 -1.14
CA VAL A 87 -17.80 -38.75 -0.32
C VAL A 87 -18.22 -39.37 1.02
N ILE A 88 -17.58 -38.93 2.10
CA ILE A 88 -17.86 -39.36 3.48
C ILE A 88 -18.95 -38.48 4.10
N HIS A 89 -18.94 -37.19 3.79
CA HIS A 89 -19.86 -36.23 4.38
C HIS A 89 -20.15 -35.08 3.43
N CYS A 90 -21.40 -34.63 3.42
CA CYS A 90 -21.82 -33.42 2.76
C CYS A 90 -22.82 -32.69 3.66
N GLU A 91 -22.65 -31.39 3.86
CA GLU A 91 -23.59 -30.56 4.61
C GLU A 91 -23.74 -29.16 4.03
N LYS A 92 -24.93 -28.59 4.15
CA LYS A 92 -25.21 -27.22 3.74
C LYS A 92 -24.62 -26.23 4.74
N ILE A 93 -23.97 -25.20 4.24
CA ILE A 93 -23.39 -24.13 5.07
C ILE A 93 -24.52 -23.20 5.53
N SER A 94 -24.63 -22.97 6.84
CA SER A 94 -25.55 -21.98 7.39
C SER A 94 -25.01 -20.55 7.17
N ASP A 95 -25.89 -19.55 7.04
CA ASP A 95 -25.44 -18.16 6.85
C ASP A 95 -24.58 -17.64 8.01
N ALA A 96 -24.84 -18.10 9.24
CA ALA A 96 -24.02 -17.81 10.41
C ALA A 96 -22.60 -18.37 10.26
N ASN A 97 -22.45 -19.63 9.86
CA ASN A 97 -21.14 -20.26 9.67
C ASN A 97 -20.38 -19.59 8.52
N LEU A 98 -21.08 -19.25 7.44
CA LEU A 98 -20.46 -18.61 6.28
C LEU A 98 -19.87 -17.24 6.60
N SER A 99 -20.52 -16.45 7.47
CA SER A 99 -19.99 -15.15 7.93
C SER A 99 -18.72 -15.26 8.78
N SER A 100 -18.48 -16.43 9.40
CA SER A 100 -17.29 -16.70 10.20
C SER A 100 -16.10 -17.22 9.39
N LEU A 101 -16.36 -17.65 8.14
CA LEU A 101 -15.34 -18.14 7.22
C LEU A 101 -14.74 -16.97 6.43
N SER A 102 -13.42 -16.91 6.36
CA SER A 102 -12.70 -15.95 5.52
C SER A 102 -12.27 -16.65 4.23
N PHE A 103 -12.77 -16.20 3.09
CA PHE A 103 -12.35 -16.68 1.77
C PHE A 103 -11.41 -15.66 1.13
N SER A 104 -10.55 -16.14 0.23
CA SER A 104 -9.73 -15.24 -0.58
C SER A 104 -10.58 -14.52 -1.63
N ASN A 105 -10.07 -13.43 -2.19
CA ASN A 105 -10.74 -12.73 -3.31
C ASN A 105 -10.75 -13.53 -4.62
N GLU A 106 -10.12 -14.71 -4.66
CA GLU A 106 -10.15 -15.63 -5.82
C GLU A 106 -11.31 -16.63 -5.73
N VAL A 107 -12.11 -16.57 -4.66
CA VAL A 107 -13.38 -17.29 -4.54
C VAL A 107 -14.48 -16.39 -5.11
N GLU A 108 -14.78 -16.55 -6.40
CA GLU A 108 -15.68 -15.66 -7.15
C GLU A 108 -17.16 -15.86 -6.81
N GLU A 109 -17.53 -17.06 -6.37
CA GLU A 109 -18.91 -17.45 -6.04
C GLU A 109 -19.03 -17.79 -4.55
N LYS A 110 -20.21 -17.55 -3.95
CA LYS A 110 -20.46 -17.87 -2.54
C LYS A 110 -20.63 -19.38 -2.37
N PRO A 111 -19.81 -20.07 -1.54
CA PRO A 111 -20.00 -21.49 -1.28
C PRO A 111 -21.33 -21.76 -0.58
N THR A 112 -21.96 -22.89 -0.93
CA THR A 112 -23.25 -23.31 -0.39
C THR A 112 -23.16 -24.58 0.45
N HIS A 113 -22.19 -25.45 0.16
CA HIS A 113 -22.02 -26.74 0.84
C HIS A 113 -20.55 -27.00 1.23
N ILE A 114 -20.38 -27.87 2.21
CA ILE A 114 -19.12 -28.49 2.61
C ILE A 114 -19.16 -29.95 2.19
N VAL A 115 -18.10 -30.41 1.52
CA VAL A 115 -17.90 -31.82 1.14
C VAL A 115 -16.59 -32.34 1.72
N VAL A 116 -16.63 -33.53 2.32
CA VAL A 116 -15.46 -34.24 2.86
C VAL A 116 -15.33 -35.59 2.17
N LEU A 117 -14.11 -35.90 1.73
CA LEU A 117 -13.74 -37.14 1.07
C LEU A 117 -12.86 -38.01 1.98
N ASP A 118 -12.76 -39.30 1.66
CA ASP A 118 -11.79 -40.22 2.26
C ASP A 118 -10.35 -39.87 1.85
N ARG A 119 -10.15 -39.51 0.58
CA ARG A 119 -8.86 -39.12 0.01
C ARG A 119 -9.03 -38.01 -1.01
N THR A 120 -7.99 -37.19 -1.22
CA THR A 120 -8.09 -36.06 -2.16
C THR A 120 -6.74 -35.61 -2.71
N LEU A 121 -6.75 -35.17 -3.98
CA LEU A 121 -5.65 -34.41 -4.58
C LEU A 121 -5.79 -32.89 -4.38
N PHE A 122 -6.90 -32.37 -3.84
CA PHE A 122 -7.01 -30.94 -3.57
C PHE A 122 -6.11 -30.55 -2.39
N TYR A 123 -5.18 -29.63 -2.61
CA TYR A 123 -4.36 -29.05 -1.57
C TYR A 123 -5.21 -28.06 -0.76
N PRO A 124 -5.33 -28.23 0.56
CA PRO A 124 -6.00 -27.27 1.41
C PRO A 124 -5.14 -26.02 1.64
N GLU A 125 -5.77 -24.86 1.77
CA GLU A 125 -5.10 -23.61 2.13
C GLU A 125 -4.15 -23.81 3.33
N GLY A 126 -2.88 -23.47 3.15
CA GLY A 126 -1.84 -23.76 4.15
C GLY A 126 -0.48 -23.20 3.77
N GLY A 127 0.30 -22.79 4.78
CA GLY A 127 1.65 -22.24 4.57
C GLY A 127 1.67 -20.98 3.68
N GLY A 128 0.57 -20.24 3.66
CA GLY A 128 0.38 -19.07 2.80
C GLY A 128 -0.06 -19.37 1.37
N GLN A 129 -0.06 -20.63 0.91
CA GLN A 129 -0.63 -21.01 -0.39
C GLN A 129 -2.15 -21.14 -0.26
N LEU A 130 -2.89 -20.53 -1.19
CA LEU A 130 -4.35 -20.67 -1.26
C LEU A 130 -4.76 -22.11 -1.61
N GLY A 131 -5.97 -22.48 -1.20
CA GLY A 131 -6.54 -23.79 -1.52
C GLY A 131 -6.73 -23.98 -3.02
N ASP A 132 -6.66 -25.24 -3.44
CA ASP A 132 -7.03 -25.62 -4.80
C ASP A 132 -8.53 -25.47 -5.04
N GLN A 133 -8.84 -25.23 -6.30
CA GLN A 133 -10.19 -25.17 -6.87
C GLN A 133 -10.29 -26.19 -8.00
N GLY A 134 -11.50 -26.50 -8.44
CA GLY A 134 -11.72 -27.52 -9.46
C GLY A 134 -13.16 -28.00 -9.48
N PHE A 135 -13.35 -29.28 -9.77
CA PHE A 135 -14.66 -29.87 -9.97
C PHE A 135 -14.78 -31.26 -9.34
N PHE A 136 -15.98 -31.58 -8.91
CA PHE A 136 -16.44 -32.95 -8.70
C PHE A 136 -17.33 -33.35 -9.87
N VAL A 137 -16.96 -34.40 -10.59
CA VAL A 137 -17.62 -34.85 -11.81
C VAL A 137 -18.64 -35.93 -11.47
N ILE A 138 -19.93 -35.63 -11.66
CA ILE A 138 -21.04 -36.55 -11.36
C ILE A 138 -21.28 -37.48 -12.57
N ASN A 139 -21.33 -36.90 -13.77
CA ASN A 139 -21.47 -37.61 -15.03
C ASN A 139 -20.87 -36.75 -16.18
N SER A 140 -21.04 -37.15 -17.44
CA SER A 140 -20.44 -36.46 -18.60
C SER A 140 -20.84 -34.99 -18.75
N ASP A 141 -22.01 -34.60 -18.25
CA ASP A 141 -22.62 -33.29 -18.50
C ASP A 141 -22.88 -32.51 -17.19
N GLU A 142 -22.60 -33.10 -16.03
CA GLU A 142 -22.91 -32.55 -14.72
C GLU A 142 -21.68 -32.58 -13.79
N SER A 143 -21.33 -31.41 -13.26
CA SER A 143 -20.25 -31.24 -12.29
C SER A 143 -20.61 -30.21 -11.24
N ILE A 144 -19.98 -30.32 -10.08
CA ILE A 144 -20.08 -29.37 -8.96
C ILE A 144 -18.73 -28.68 -8.78
N LYS A 145 -18.73 -27.36 -8.64
CA LYS A 145 -17.50 -26.59 -8.47
C LYS A 145 -16.98 -26.75 -7.04
N VAL A 146 -15.68 -26.96 -6.93
CA VAL A 146 -14.92 -26.77 -5.70
C VAL A 146 -14.33 -25.37 -5.74
N LEU A 147 -14.88 -24.48 -4.91
CA LEU A 147 -14.58 -23.06 -4.88
C LEU A 147 -13.42 -22.71 -3.95
N ASP A 148 -13.18 -23.53 -2.92
CA ASP A 148 -12.03 -23.41 -2.02
C ASP A 148 -11.80 -24.74 -1.28
N THR A 149 -10.59 -24.96 -0.80
CA THR A 149 -10.23 -26.17 -0.04
C THR A 149 -9.48 -25.77 1.23
N LYS A 150 -9.90 -26.28 2.39
CA LYS A 150 -9.27 -26.01 3.70
C LYS A 150 -9.08 -27.28 4.51
N ILE A 151 -8.44 -27.16 5.66
CA ILE A 151 -8.18 -28.27 6.58
C ILE A 151 -8.54 -27.91 8.02
N GLU A 152 -9.21 -28.84 8.70
CA GLU A 152 -9.52 -28.78 10.14
C GLU A 152 -9.17 -30.12 10.78
N ASP A 153 -8.28 -30.12 11.77
CA ASP A 153 -7.88 -31.33 12.54
C ASP A 153 -7.44 -32.55 11.69
N GLY A 154 -6.95 -32.31 10.47
CA GLY A 154 -6.53 -33.35 9.52
C GLY A 154 -7.61 -33.80 8.54
N VAL A 155 -8.82 -33.24 8.61
CA VAL A 155 -9.91 -33.44 7.67
C VAL A 155 -9.85 -32.37 6.59
N ILE A 156 -9.85 -32.76 5.32
CA ILE A 156 -9.88 -31.81 4.20
C ILE A 156 -11.33 -31.48 3.84
N ILE A 157 -11.62 -30.20 3.81
CA ILE A 157 -12.93 -29.59 3.64
C ILE A 157 -12.94 -28.92 2.28
N HIS A 158 -13.82 -29.37 1.40
CA HIS A 158 -14.04 -28.78 0.08
C HIS A 158 -15.30 -27.91 0.15
N PHE A 159 -15.16 -26.64 -0.17
CA PHE A 159 -16.27 -25.69 -0.23
C PHE A 159 -16.84 -25.69 -1.65
N THR A 160 -18.12 -26.04 -1.80
CA THR A 160 -18.75 -26.28 -3.11
C THR A 160 -19.97 -25.39 -3.35
N ASP A 161 -20.34 -25.24 -4.62
CA ASP A 161 -21.57 -24.55 -5.05
C ASP A 161 -22.82 -25.45 -5.04
N GLY A 162 -22.64 -26.77 -4.88
CA GLY A 162 -23.71 -27.76 -4.87
C GLY A 162 -23.53 -28.89 -3.85
N GLU A 163 -24.59 -29.67 -3.67
CA GLU A 163 -24.66 -30.82 -2.76
C GLU A 163 -24.17 -32.11 -3.46
N LEU A 164 -23.42 -32.94 -2.73
CA LEU A 164 -23.05 -34.28 -3.18
C LEU A 164 -23.65 -35.37 -2.28
N ARG A 165 -24.11 -36.46 -2.90
CA ARG A 165 -24.50 -37.68 -2.18
C ARG A 165 -23.25 -38.43 -1.73
N THR A 166 -23.38 -39.17 -0.64
CA THR A 166 -22.33 -40.09 -0.20
C THR A 166 -22.11 -41.19 -1.23
N GLY A 167 -20.86 -41.63 -1.40
CA GLY A 167 -20.46 -42.65 -2.38
C GLY A 167 -19.32 -42.20 -3.29
N SER A 168 -19.08 -42.96 -4.36
CA SER A 168 -17.97 -42.73 -5.29
C SER A 168 -18.12 -41.43 -6.06
N ILE A 169 -17.04 -40.67 -6.19
CA ILE A 169 -16.96 -39.44 -6.97
C ILE A 169 -15.60 -39.33 -7.66
N ASN A 170 -15.57 -38.68 -8.83
CA ASN A 170 -14.32 -38.28 -9.47
C ASN A 170 -14.05 -36.80 -9.19
N GLY A 171 -12.83 -36.47 -8.79
CA GLY A 171 -12.38 -35.10 -8.57
C GLY A 171 -11.36 -34.69 -9.64
N GLU A 172 -11.51 -33.46 -10.11
CA GLU A 172 -10.60 -32.81 -11.06
C GLU A 172 -10.12 -31.49 -10.46
N VAL A 173 -8.85 -31.42 -10.08
CA VAL A 173 -8.21 -30.18 -9.64
C VAL A 173 -7.96 -29.29 -10.86
N ASN A 174 -8.25 -27.99 -10.74
CA ASN A 174 -7.91 -27.02 -11.77
C ASN A 174 -6.38 -26.97 -11.97
N ARG A 175 -5.94 -27.59 -13.07
CA ARG A 175 -4.53 -27.74 -13.42
C ARG A 175 -3.81 -26.41 -13.61
N ILE A 176 -4.47 -25.42 -14.22
CA ILE A 176 -3.88 -24.11 -14.49
C ILE A 176 -3.59 -23.42 -13.17
N ARG A 177 -4.59 -23.37 -12.28
CA ARG A 177 -4.45 -22.81 -10.93
C ARG A 177 -3.36 -23.53 -10.13
N ARG A 178 -3.35 -24.86 -10.14
CA ARG A 178 -2.36 -25.68 -9.41
C ARG A 178 -0.94 -25.34 -9.84
N ILE A 179 -0.68 -25.28 -11.15
CA ILE A 179 0.64 -24.96 -11.70
C ILE A 179 1.05 -23.55 -11.28
N GLN A 180 0.15 -22.58 -11.40
CA GLN A 180 0.44 -21.19 -11.06
C GLN A 180 0.70 -21.01 -9.56
N LEU A 181 0.00 -21.75 -8.68
CA LEU A 181 0.30 -21.80 -7.25
C LEU A 181 1.68 -22.42 -6.98
N MET A 182 2.05 -23.49 -7.69
CA MET A 182 3.38 -24.12 -7.59
C MET A 182 4.50 -23.22 -8.12
N ASP A 183 4.26 -22.45 -9.19
CA ASP A 183 5.17 -21.44 -9.73
C ASP A 183 5.47 -20.41 -8.64
N HIS A 184 4.42 -19.82 -8.06
CA HIS A 184 4.54 -18.85 -6.99
C HIS A 184 5.18 -19.42 -5.72
N HIS A 185 4.83 -20.64 -5.32
CA HIS A 185 5.39 -21.23 -4.12
C HIS A 185 6.89 -21.47 -4.28
N THR A 186 7.28 -22.09 -5.39
CA THR A 186 8.70 -22.35 -5.68
C THR A 186 9.48 -21.04 -5.82
N ALA A 187 8.91 -20.04 -6.51
CA ALA A 187 9.52 -18.72 -6.63
C ALA A 187 9.73 -18.03 -5.26
N VAL A 188 8.78 -18.14 -4.33
CA VAL A 188 8.92 -17.57 -2.97
C VAL A 188 10.11 -18.18 -2.22
N HIS A 189 10.35 -19.49 -2.33
CA HIS A 189 11.54 -20.11 -1.75
C HIS A 189 12.82 -19.58 -2.39
N ILE A 190 12.84 -19.52 -3.74
CA ILE A 190 14.02 -19.08 -4.48
C ILE A 190 14.36 -17.62 -4.16
N VAL A 191 13.36 -16.72 -4.14
CA VAL A 191 13.56 -15.30 -3.78
C VAL A 191 13.98 -15.15 -2.32
N GLY A 192 13.40 -15.93 -1.39
CA GLY A 192 13.80 -15.93 0.01
C GLY A 192 15.26 -16.40 0.22
N GLY A 193 15.67 -17.44 -0.49
CA GLY A 193 17.05 -17.92 -0.53
C GLY A 193 18.01 -16.89 -1.12
N ALA A 194 17.66 -16.28 -2.25
CA ALA A 194 18.47 -15.27 -2.93
C ALA A 194 18.68 -14.03 -2.04
N ALA A 195 17.60 -13.54 -1.42
CA ALA A 195 17.68 -12.43 -0.48
C ALA A 195 18.61 -12.74 0.70
N ARG A 196 18.59 -13.98 1.23
CA ARG A 196 19.47 -14.41 2.33
C ARG A 196 20.94 -14.52 1.90
N GLU A 197 21.21 -15.00 0.69
CA GLU A 197 22.58 -15.06 0.15
C GLU A 197 23.15 -13.65 -0.06
N ILE A 198 22.34 -12.72 -0.60
CA ILE A 198 22.78 -11.35 -0.93
C ILE A 198 22.88 -10.45 0.30
N LEU A 199 21.86 -10.46 1.16
CA LEU A 199 21.79 -9.55 2.31
C LEU A 199 22.42 -10.15 3.56
N GLY A 200 22.38 -11.47 3.71
CA GLY A 200 22.97 -12.19 4.84
C GLY A 200 21.95 -12.94 5.72
N PRO A 201 22.44 -13.60 6.78
CA PRO A 201 21.67 -14.56 7.58
C PRO A 201 20.61 -13.92 8.49
N HIS A 202 20.58 -12.59 8.64
CA HIS A 202 19.50 -11.90 9.37
C HIS A 202 18.17 -11.91 8.62
N ILE A 203 18.16 -12.28 7.34
CA ILE A 203 16.95 -12.45 6.55
C ILE A 203 16.20 -13.70 7.03
N ARG A 204 15.03 -13.46 7.62
CA ARG A 204 14.04 -14.47 8.03
C ARG A 204 12.70 -14.14 7.43
N GLN A 205 11.93 -15.16 7.10
CA GLN A 205 10.54 -14.96 6.69
C GLN A 205 9.68 -14.59 7.90
N ALA A 206 8.99 -13.45 7.80
CA ALA A 206 7.97 -12.99 8.75
C ALA A 206 6.55 -13.39 8.30
N GLY A 207 6.37 -13.73 7.02
CA GLY A 207 5.08 -14.11 6.44
C GLY A 207 5.19 -14.40 4.96
N SER A 208 4.23 -15.13 4.40
CA SER A 208 4.09 -15.30 2.96
C SER A 208 2.63 -15.53 2.58
N ASN A 209 2.28 -15.21 1.34
CA ASN A 209 0.98 -15.56 0.76
C ASN A 209 1.11 -15.75 -0.76
N LYS A 210 0.46 -16.76 -1.31
CA LYS A 210 0.57 -17.19 -2.70
C LYS A 210 -0.83 -17.54 -3.21
N GLY A 211 -1.34 -16.70 -4.10
CA GLY A 211 -2.56 -16.95 -4.86
C GLY A 211 -2.23 -17.24 -6.32
N GLU A 212 -3.26 -17.35 -7.15
CA GLU A 212 -3.11 -17.58 -8.59
C GLU A 212 -2.54 -16.34 -9.30
N LYS A 213 -2.90 -15.13 -8.87
CA LYS A 213 -2.47 -13.89 -9.55
C LYS A 213 -1.29 -13.17 -8.89
N TYR A 214 -0.87 -13.63 -7.71
CA TYR A 214 0.14 -12.92 -6.92
C TYR A 214 0.86 -13.83 -5.93
N ALA A 215 2.09 -13.45 -5.60
CA ALA A 215 2.80 -13.96 -4.46
C ALA A 215 3.42 -12.83 -3.64
N ARG A 216 3.65 -13.09 -2.35
CA ARG A 216 4.42 -12.20 -1.49
C ARG A 216 5.21 -12.98 -0.47
N ILE A 217 6.36 -12.42 -0.10
CA ILE A 217 7.16 -12.83 1.04
C ILE A 217 7.51 -11.60 1.87
N ASP A 218 7.35 -11.71 3.17
CA ASP A 218 7.71 -10.68 4.15
C ASP A 218 9.04 -11.11 4.77
N LEU A 219 10.07 -10.29 4.63
CA LEU A 219 11.44 -10.58 5.06
C LEU A 219 11.87 -9.61 6.16
N THR A 220 12.56 -10.12 7.17
CA THR A 220 13.17 -9.27 8.19
C THR A 220 14.33 -8.50 7.59
N HIS A 221 14.26 -7.17 7.59
CA HIS A 221 15.34 -6.32 7.10
C HIS A 221 15.26 -4.94 7.75
N HIS A 222 16.42 -4.38 8.10
CA HIS A 222 16.51 -3.16 8.91
C HIS A 222 16.31 -1.86 8.12
N SER A 223 16.27 -1.93 6.78
CA SER A 223 16.15 -0.76 5.90
C SER A 223 15.26 -1.04 4.70
N ARG A 224 14.81 0.02 4.03
CA ARG A 224 14.11 -0.08 2.74
C ARG A 224 15.03 -0.67 1.68
N MET A 225 14.50 -1.58 0.88
CA MET A 225 15.24 -2.12 -0.28
C MET A 225 15.09 -1.20 -1.49
N SER A 226 16.22 -0.75 -2.05
CA SER A 226 16.27 0.04 -3.29
C SER A 226 15.89 -0.82 -4.51
N ARG A 227 15.51 -0.18 -5.63
CA ARG A 227 15.22 -0.91 -6.87
C ARG A 227 16.42 -1.74 -7.33
N ASP A 228 17.62 -1.17 -7.32
CA ASP A 228 18.85 -1.88 -7.71
C ASP A 228 19.09 -3.14 -6.86
N LEU A 229 18.80 -3.09 -5.57
CA LEU A 229 18.93 -4.27 -4.70
C LEU A 229 17.88 -5.34 -5.05
N LEU A 230 16.64 -4.93 -5.37
CA LEU A 230 15.62 -5.87 -5.82
C LEU A 230 16.02 -6.53 -7.15
N ASP A 231 16.62 -5.77 -8.07
CA ASP A 231 17.10 -6.29 -9.35
C ASP A 231 18.22 -7.33 -9.13
N ILE A 232 19.17 -7.08 -8.21
CA ILE A 232 20.20 -8.08 -7.86
C ILE A 232 19.60 -9.36 -7.28
N ILE A 233 18.56 -9.26 -6.43
CA ILE A 233 17.86 -10.42 -5.87
C ILE A 233 17.07 -11.16 -6.97
N GLU A 234 16.40 -10.43 -7.86
CA GLU A 234 15.67 -10.98 -9.00
C GLU A 234 16.59 -11.72 -9.98
N ASP A 235 17.75 -11.14 -10.30
CA ASP A 235 18.76 -11.75 -11.17
C ASP A 235 19.29 -13.05 -10.58
N LYS A 236 19.66 -13.04 -9.29
CA LYS A 236 20.12 -14.25 -8.59
C LYS A 236 19.03 -15.32 -8.55
N ALA A 237 17.78 -14.93 -8.29
CA ALA A 237 16.67 -15.86 -8.28
C ALA A 237 16.42 -16.49 -9.66
N ASN A 238 16.48 -15.70 -10.73
CA ASN A 238 16.34 -16.20 -12.10
C ASN A 238 17.55 -17.06 -12.54
N GLU A 239 18.77 -16.77 -12.06
CA GLU A 239 19.94 -17.65 -12.25
C GLU A 239 19.68 -19.06 -11.71
N ILE A 240 19.10 -19.16 -10.50
CA ILE A 240 18.74 -20.45 -9.91
C ILE A 240 17.67 -21.15 -10.74
N VAL A 241 16.61 -20.44 -11.16
CA VAL A 241 15.58 -21.01 -12.04
C VAL A 241 16.20 -21.53 -13.34
N GLN A 242 17.11 -20.76 -13.96
CA GLN A 242 17.79 -21.13 -15.20
C GLN A 242 18.73 -22.34 -15.03
N SER A 243 19.42 -22.45 -13.89
CA SER A 243 20.24 -23.62 -13.57
C SER A 243 19.42 -24.90 -13.36
N ASN A 244 18.09 -24.75 -13.19
CA ASN A 244 17.10 -25.82 -13.12
C ASN A 244 17.45 -26.98 -12.15
N PRO A 245 17.83 -26.70 -10.89
CA PRO A 245 18.11 -27.74 -9.92
C PRO A 245 16.86 -28.60 -9.65
N GLY A 246 17.10 -29.86 -9.28
CA GLY A 246 16.06 -30.75 -8.77
C GLY A 246 15.51 -30.27 -7.42
N ILE A 247 14.22 -30.54 -7.20
CA ILE A 247 13.53 -30.23 -5.95
C ILE A 247 13.20 -31.55 -5.24
N GLU A 248 13.95 -31.85 -4.20
CA GLU A 248 13.75 -33.05 -3.38
C GLU A 248 12.67 -32.81 -2.32
N LYS A 249 11.77 -33.79 -2.18
CA LYS A 249 10.65 -33.79 -1.23
C LYS A 249 10.89 -34.91 -0.22
N ILE A 250 11.35 -34.56 0.98
CA ILE A 250 11.80 -35.56 1.97
C ILE A 250 10.87 -35.53 3.18
N ILE A 251 10.38 -36.69 3.61
CA ILE A 251 9.67 -36.84 4.89
C ILE A 251 10.63 -37.44 5.91
N MET A 252 10.77 -36.78 7.06
CA MET A 252 11.62 -37.27 8.15
C MET A 252 11.09 -36.82 9.51
N SER A 253 11.66 -37.37 10.58
CA SER A 253 11.36 -36.87 11.93
C SER A 253 11.94 -35.48 12.12
N ARG A 254 11.27 -34.67 12.94
CA ARG A 254 11.71 -33.33 13.30
C ARG A 254 13.10 -33.34 13.95
N ALA A 255 13.38 -34.32 14.80
CA ALA A 255 14.68 -34.47 15.45
C ALA A 255 15.80 -34.73 14.43
N ASP A 256 15.56 -35.59 13.43
CA ASP A 256 16.54 -35.85 12.37
C ASP A 256 16.74 -34.63 11.47
N ALA A 257 15.67 -33.89 11.18
CA ALA A 257 15.76 -32.65 10.40
C ALA A 257 16.56 -31.56 11.13
N ASP A 258 16.31 -31.37 12.43
CA ASP A 258 17.06 -30.45 13.28
C ASP A 258 18.55 -30.80 13.30
N ALA A 259 18.87 -32.09 13.44
CA ALA A 259 20.24 -32.58 13.45
C ALA A 259 20.94 -32.42 12.08
N LYS A 260 20.22 -32.63 10.97
CA LYS A 260 20.79 -32.65 9.62
C LYS A 260 20.91 -31.27 8.99
N PHE A 261 19.92 -30.40 9.21
CA PHE A 261 19.80 -29.12 8.49
C PHE A 261 19.79 -27.90 9.42
N GLY A 262 19.77 -28.10 10.74
CA GLY A 262 19.66 -27.01 11.71
C GLY A 262 18.30 -26.30 11.69
N PHE A 263 18.19 -25.22 12.46
CA PHE A 263 16.92 -24.50 12.65
C PHE A 263 16.57 -23.54 11.50
N ASP A 264 17.47 -23.34 10.54
CA ASP A 264 17.24 -22.43 9.41
C ASP A 264 16.18 -22.95 8.43
N ILE A 265 15.84 -24.23 8.49
CA ILE A 265 14.74 -24.82 7.73
C ILE A 265 13.37 -24.26 8.14
N TYR A 266 13.25 -23.61 9.31
CA TYR A 266 11.98 -23.11 9.85
C TYR A 266 11.67 -21.66 9.47
N GLN A 267 11.89 -21.28 8.22
CA GLN A 267 11.53 -19.96 7.71
C GLN A 267 10.00 -19.73 7.74
N GLY A 268 9.22 -20.74 7.36
CA GLY A 268 7.75 -20.73 7.45
C GLY A 268 7.19 -20.91 8.87
N GLY A 269 8.05 -20.93 9.89
CA GLY A 269 7.72 -21.27 11.27
C GLY A 269 7.89 -22.75 11.59
N PRO A 270 7.99 -23.11 12.88
CA PRO A 270 8.22 -24.48 13.29
C PRO A 270 6.95 -25.33 13.10
N PRO A 271 7.03 -26.49 12.43
CA PRO A 271 5.93 -27.43 12.31
C PRO A 271 5.55 -28.01 13.68
N LYS A 272 4.26 -28.31 13.85
CA LYS A 272 3.71 -28.85 15.10
C LYS A 272 3.72 -30.38 15.18
N HIS A 273 4.08 -31.05 14.07
CA HIS A 273 4.05 -32.50 13.94
C HIS A 273 5.46 -33.08 14.07
N ASP A 274 5.54 -34.33 14.55
CA ASP A 274 6.82 -35.04 14.71
C ASP A 274 7.42 -35.45 13.37
N LEU A 275 6.59 -35.82 12.39
CA LEU A 275 7.00 -36.03 11.01
C LEU A 275 6.80 -34.75 10.22
N ILE A 276 7.85 -34.31 9.53
CA ILE A 276 7.85 -33.05 8.79
C ILE A 276 8.30 -33.28 7.36
N ARG A 277 7.79 -32.44 6.45
CA ARG A 277 8.13 -32.46 5.04
C ARG A 277 9.15 -31.36 4.75
N ILE A 278 10.29 -31.76 4.23
CA ILE A 278 11.38 -30.89 3.80
C ILE A 278 11.35 -30.75 2.29
N ILE A 279 11.44 -29.52 1.83
CA ILE A 279 11.66 -29.16 0.43
C ILE A 279 13.09 -28.67 0.30
N LYS A 280 13.88 -29.33 -0.54
CA LYS A 280 15.27 -28.98 -0.83
C LYS A 280 15.40 -28.64 -2.32
N ILE A 281 15.71 -27.40 -2.64
CA ILE A 281 15.90 -26.89 -4.01
C ILE A 281 17.41 -26.88 -4.29
N GLY A 282 17.91 -27.94 -4.94
CA GLY A 282 19.36 -28.15 -5.07
C GLY A 282 20.08 -27.97 -3.74
N ASP A 283 21.29 -27.41 -3.76
CA ASP A 283 22.00 -27.00 -2.53
C ASP A 283 21.74 -25.53 -2.16
N PHE A 284 20.74 -24.89 -2.78
CA PHE A 284 20.47 -23.46 -2.66
C PHE A 284 19.57 -23.11 -1.47
N ASP A 285 18.42 -23.77 -1.34
CA ASP A 285 17.48 -23.52 -0.24
C ASP A 285 16.88 -24.84 0.27
N THR A 286 16.78 -24.99 1.59
CA THR A 286 16.17 -26.14 2.25
C THR A 286 15.26 -25.65 3.37
N GLN A 287 13.98 -26.01 3.30
CA GLN A 287 12.98 -25.53 4.25
C GLN A 287 11.93 -26.60 4.57
N ALA A 288 11.38 -26.55 5.79
CA ALA A 288 10.21 -27.31 6.15
C ALA A 288 8.97 -26.67 5.50
N CYS A 289 8.37 -27.35 4.52
CA CYS A 289 7.23 -26.84 3.77
C CYS A 289 6.23 -27.94 3.36
N GLY A 290 4.97 -27.71 3.70
CA GLY A 290 3.84 -28.58 3.33
C GLY A 290 3.21 -28.24 1.98
N GLY A 291 3.66 -27.21 1.28
CA GLY A 291 3.03 -26.80 0.02
C GLY A 291 3.30 -27.70 -1.17
N THR A 292 2.58 -27.44 -2.27
CA THR A 292 2.87 -28.05 -3.56
C THR A 292 4.03 -27.32 -4.24
N HIS A 293 4.93 -28.08 -4.86
CA HIS A 293 6.13 -27.56 -5.51
C HIS A 293 6.40 -28.36 -6.78
N HIS A 294 6.99 -27.68 -7.77
CA HIS A 294 7.56 -28.34 -8.94
C HIS A 294 8.62 -29.36 -8.55
N ASP A 295 8.91 -30.29 -9.47
CA ASP A 295 10.00 -31.27 -9.29
C ASP A 295 11.37 -30.70 -9.67
N VAL A 296 11.40 -29.62 -10.46
CA VAL A 296 12.61 -28.90 -10.87
C VAL A 296 12.32 -27.39 -10.93
N ALA A 297 13.30 -26.57 -10.57
CA ALA A 297 13.10 -25.12 -10.45
C ALA A 297 12.78 -24.42 -11.77
N GLY A 298 13.32 -24.91 -12.90
CA GLY A 298 13.12 -24.33 -14.22
C GLY A 298 11.68 -24.40 -14.73
N LYS A 299 10.80 -25.18 -14.08
CA LYS A 299 9.35 -25.17 -14.37
C LYS A 299 8.68 -23.85 -14.02
N VAL A 300 9.25 -23.09 -13.07
CA VAL A 300 8.80 -21.73 -12.74
C VAL A 300 8.89 -20.79 -13.96
N GLY A 301 9.85 -21.03 -14.86
CA GLY A 301 10.07 -20.21 -16.04
C GLY A 301 10.78 -18.89 -15.70
N GLU A 302 10.01 -17.82 -15.53
CA GLU A 302 10.51 -16.49 -15.18
C GLU A 302 9.81 -16.02 -13.90
N LEU A 303 10.53 -15.31 -13.04
CA LEU A 303 9.95 -14.61 -11.91
C LEU A 303 10.38 -13.15 -11.87
N ARG A 304 9.52 -12.30 -11.32
CA ARG A 304 9.76 -10.86 -11.17
C ARG A 304 9.38 -10.38 -9.78
N ILE A 305 10.22 -9.52 -9.22
CA ILE A 305 9.96 -8.75 -8.01
C ILE A 305 9.37 -7.41 -8.44
N VAL A 306 8.04 -7.32 -8.31
CA VAL A 306 7.26 -6.15 -8.74
C VAL A 306 7.64 -4.91 -7.93
N ARG A 307 7.72 -5.06 -6.61
CA ARG A 307 8.07 -3.97 -5.68
C ARG A 307 8.39 -4.46 -4.28
N SER A 308 9.03 -3.59 -3.51
CA SER A 308 9.16 -3.68 -2.05
C SER A 308 8.26 -2.68 -1.33
N SER A 309 7.70 -3.08 -0.20
CA SER A 309 6.99 -2.18 0.71
C SER A 309 7.24 -2.56 2.17
N GLN A 310 7.56 -1.57 2.99
CA GLN A 310 7.66 -1.74 4.44
C GLN A 310 6.29 -2.07 5.03
N VAL A 311 6.19 -3.16 5.77
CA VAL A 311 4.98 -3.55 6.51
C VAL A 311 4.99 -2.92 7.90
N GLN A 312 6.17 -2.97 8.53
CA GLN A 312 6.48 -2.37 9.83
C GLN A 312 8.00 -2.21 9.93
N ASP A 313 8.48 -1.55 10.98
CA ASP A 313 9.92 -1.48 11.24
C ASP A 313 10.52 -2.88 11.34
N GLY A 314 11.62 -3.09 10.59
CA GLY A 314 12.29 -4.38 10.53
C GLY A 314 11.67 -5.41 9.58
N VAL A 315 10.58 -5.11 8.85
CA VAL A 315 9.93 -6.06 7.91
C VAL A 315 9.59 -5.42 6.56
N GLU A 316 10.22 -5.93 5.51
CA GLU A 316 9.98 -5.55 4.11
C GLU A 316 9.20 -6.66 3.38
N ARG A 317 8.11 -6.29 2.71
CA ARG A 317 7.33 -7.17 1.85
C ARG A 317 7.80 -7.05 0.41
N LEU A 318 8.17 -8.17 -0.19
CA LEU A 318 8.40 -8.30 -1.62
C LEU A 318 7.14 -8.87 -2.28
N GLN A 319 6.64 -8.16 -3.29
CA GLN A 319 5.59 -8.65 -4.16
C GLN A 319 6.22 -9.33 -5.37
N ILE A 320 5.85 -10.58 -5.60
CA ILE A 320 6.44 -11.47 -6.60
C ILE A 320 5.35 -11.95 -7.55
N VAL A 321 5.70 -12.08 -8.83
CA VAL A 321 4.93 -12.81 -9.84
C VAL A 321 5.85 -13.81 -10.53
N ALA A 322 5.33 -14.97 -10.90
CA ALA A 322 6.12 -16.04 -11.50
C ALA A 322 5.30 -16.83 -12.53
N GLY A 323 5.95 -17.53 -13.45
CA GLY A 323 5.25 -18.30 -14.47
C GLY A 323 4.43 -17.40 -15.40
N ASP A 324 3.16 -17.73 -15.61
CA ASP A 324 2.32 -16.98 -16.55
C ASP A 324 2.04 -15.55 -16.08
N THR A 325 1.85 -15.35 -14.77
CA THR A 325 1.63 -14.00 -14.21
C THR A 325 2.83 -13.07 -14.39
N ALA A 326 4.06 -13.59 -14.45
CA ALA A 326 5.23 -12.77 -14.77
C ALA A 326 5.21 -12.29 -16.22
N ARG A 327 4.82 -13.16 -17.15
CA ARG A 327 4.62 -12.82 -18.57
C ARG A 327 3.50 -11.80 -18.75
N GLU A 328 2.36 -11.98 -18.06
CA GLU A 328 1.25 -11.03 -18.09
C GLU A 328 1.67 -9.66 -17.55
N HIS A 329 2.43 -9.64 -16.45
CA HIS A 329 2.97 -8.41 -15.87
C HIS A 329 3.88 -7.68 -16.85
N ALA A 330 4.80 -8.38 -17.52
CA ALA A 330 5.69 -7.81 -18.52
C ALA A 330 4.91 -7.19 -19.69
N ARG A 331 3.91 -7.90 -20.23
CA ARG A 331 3.02 -7.37 -21.29
C ARG A 331 2.24 -6.15 -20.85
N ALA A 332 1.79 -6.09 -19.59
CA ALA A 332 1.09 -4.93 -19.05
C ALA A 332 2.02 -3.71 -18.95
N GLN A 333 3.26 -3.89 -18.50
CA GLN A 333 4.26 -2.82 -18.46
C GLN A 333 4.62 -2.32 -19.87
N GLU A 334 4.79 -3.23 -20.83
CA GLU A 334 5.05 -2.88 -22.23
C GLU A 334 3.91 -2.07 -22.85
N ARG A 335 2.65 -2.43 -22.58
CA ARG A 335 1.49 -1.65 -23.04
C ARG A 335 1.50 -0.23 -22.47
N ILE A 336 1.70 -0.08 -21.15
CA ILE A 336 1.76 1.24 -20.50
C ILE A 336 2.88 2.09 -21.12
N LEU A 337 4.05 1.49 -21.33
CA LEU A 337 5.20 2.17 -21.92
C LEU A 337 4.92 2.59 -23.36
N SER A 338 4.34 1.70 -24.16
CA SER A 338 3.99 1.97 -25.57
C SER A 338 2.93 3.07 -25.68
N GLU A 339 1.84 2.97 -24.93
CA GLU A 339 0.76 3.97 -24.93
C GLU A 339 1.28 5.35 -24.51
N ALA A 340 2.11 5.43 -23.46
CA ALA A 340 2.70 6.69 -23.01
C ALA A 340 3.67 7.29 -24.05
N SER A 341 4.42 6.42 -24.75
CA SER A 341 5.36 6.84 -25.80
C SER A 341 4.63 7.37 -27.03
N GLU A 342 3.52 6.73 -27.41
CA GLU A 342 2.67 7.12 -28.54
C GLU A 342 2.03 8.50 -28.30
N ILE A 343 1.52 8.77 -27.09
CA ILE A 343 0.94 10.07 -26.72
C ILE A 343 1.94 11.22 -26.94
N LEU A 344 3.22 11.00 -26.63
CA LEU A 344 4.28 12.00 -26.81
C LEU A 344 4.98 11.94 -28.17
N GLY A 345 4.63 10.96 -29.02
CA GLY A 345 5.25 10.76 -30.32
C GLY A 345 6.75 10.45 -30.26
N VAL A 346 7.21 9.76 -29.21
CA VAL A 346 8.62 9.42 -28.99
C VAL A 346 8.85 7.91 -28.94
N GLN A 347 10.11 7.48 -29.09
CA GLN A 347 10.49 6.09 -28.81
C GLN A 347 10.47 5.84 -27.30
N SER A 348 10.16 4.61 -26.89
CA SER A 348 10.07 4.24 -25.47
C SER A 348 11.36 4.46 -24.67
N SER A 349 12.52 4.33 -25.33
CA SER A 349 13.83 4.65 -24.73
C SER A 349 14.02 6.14 -24.42
N ASP A 350 13.35 7.02 -25.16
CA ASP A 350 13.44 8.47 -25.01
C ASP A 350 12.33 9.04 -24.11
N LEU A 351 11.33 8.21 -23.75
CA LEU A 351 10.18 8.63 -22.95
C LEU A 351 10.59 9.38 -21.66
N PRO A 352 11.54 8.90 -20.83
CA PRO A 352 11.92 9.62 -19.61
C PRO A 352 12.46 11.04 -19.89
N LYS A 353 13.30 11.18 -20.93
CA LYS A 353 13.87 12.48 -21.32
C LYS A 353 12.80 13.40 -21.88
N ALA A 354 11.89 12.87 -22.70
CA ALA A 354 10.78 13.62 -23.27
C ALA A 354 9.84 14.13 -22.18
N VAL A 355 9.44 13.26 -21.24
CA VAL A 355 8.59 13.63 -20.09
C VAL A 355 9.25 14.73 -19.26
N GLN A 356 10.54 14.60 -18.93
CA GLN A 356 11.27 15.62 -18.17
C GLN A 356 11.28 16.97 -18.90
N LYS A 357 11.60 16.97 -20.21
CA LYS A 357 11.61 18.18 -21.04
C LYS A 357 10.22 18.82 -21.10
N PHE A 358 9.17 18.06 -21.42
CA PHE A 358 7.81 18.58 -21.48
C PHE A 358 7.34 19.13 -20.12
N PHE A 359 7.70 18.47 -19.02
CA PHE A 359 7.34 18.94 -17.68
C PHE A 359 8.05 20.25 -17.29
N GLU A 360 9.33 20.39 -17.65
CA GLU A 360 10.08 21.63 -17.45
C GLU A 360 9.54 22.77 -18.33
N GLU A 361 9.25 22.49 -19.60
CA GLU A 361 8.64 23.44 -20.52
C GLU A 361 7.26 23.88 -20.04
N TRP A 362 6.42 22.93 -19.59
CA TRP A 362 5.11 23.21 -19.01
C TRP A 362 5.20 24.15 -17.80
N LYS A 363 6.13 23.88 -16.85
CA LYS A 363 6.38 24.78 -15.71
C LYS A 363 6.85 26.16 -16.15
N SER A 364 7.73 26.23 -17.14
CA SER A 364 8.26 27.49 -17.68
C SER A 364 7.17 28.31 -18.36
N GLN A 365 6.33 27.66 -19.17
CA GLN A 365 5.17 28.26 -19.82
C GLN A 365 4.16 28.77 -18.80
N GLN A 366 3.84 27.99 -17.76
CA GLN A 366 2.95 28.42 -16.68
C GLN A 366 3.50 29.67 -15.96
N LYS A 367 4.81 29.73 -15.70
CA LYS A 367 5.47 30.91 -15.13
C LYS A 367 5.40 32.12 -16.08
N LYS A 368 5.58 31.90 -17.39
CA LYS A 368 5.51 32.95 -18.42
C LYS A 368 4.09 33.50 -18.57
N ILE A 369 3.07 32.65 -18.58
CA ILE A 369 1.66 33.04 -18.60
C ILE A 369 1.36 33.92 -17.39
N SER A 370 1.72 33.47 -16.18
CA SER A 370 1.55 34.27 -14.97
C SER A 370 2.33 35.60 -14.99
N ASN A 371 3.47 35.69 -15.68
CA ASN A 371 4.19 36.97 -15.84
C ASN A 371 3.43 37.90 -16.79
N LEU A 372 2.96 37.38 -17.94
CA LEU A 372 2.24 38.14 -18.94
C LEU A 372 0.89 38.64 -18.42
N GLU A 373 0.16 37.82 -17.65
CA GLU A 373 -1.09 38.22 -16.99
C GLU A 373 -0.87 39.42 -16.05
N ALA A 374 0.17 39.35 -15.21
CA ALA A 374 0.52 40.45 -14.31
C ALA A 374 0.91 41.72 -15.07
N GLU A 375 1.65 41.58 -16.17
CA GLU A 375 2.03 42.70 -17.03
C GLU A 375 0.83 43.33 -17.76
N ILE A 376 -0.09 42.52 -18.28
CA ILE A 376 -1.34 42.98 -18.91
C ILE A 376 -2.15 43.82 -17.91
N ILE A 377 -2.28 43.35 -16.68
CA ILE A 377 -3.01 44.08 -15.62
C ILE A 377 -2.30 45.40 -15.28
N ARG A 378 -0.97 45.39 -15.16
CA ARG A 378 -0.20 46.62 -14.97
C ARG A 378 -0.42 47.62 -16.11
N LEU A 379 -0.46 47.16 -17.36
CA LEU A 379 -0.71 48.02 -18.53
C LEU A 379 -2.13 48.60 -18.54
N ARG A 380 -3.16 47.78 -18.29
CA ARG A 380 -4.56 48.24 -18.21
C ARG A 380 -4.77 49.32 -17.15
N THR A 381 -4.14 49.16 -15.99
CA THR A 381 -4.28 50.03 -14.82
C THR A 381 -3.31 51.23 -14.81
N SER A 382 -2.38 51.31 -15.77
CA SER A 382 -1.44 52.43 -15.91
C SER A 382 -1.80 53.41 -17.03
N GLY A 383 -2.62 52.99 -18.00
CA GLY A 383 -3.06 53.80 -19.14
C GLY A 383 -4.32 54.63 -18.93
N GLY A 384 -4.83 54.76 -17.70
CA GLY A 384 -6.02 55.58 -17.40
C GLY A 384 -7.34 55.01 -17.95
N GLY A 385 -7.44 53.69 -18.13
CA GLY A 385 -8.71 53.02 -18.42
C GLY A 385 -9.64 53.00 -17.21
N ASP A 386 -10.91 52.62 -17.44
CA ASP A 386 -12.04 52.63 -16.47
C ASP A 386 -11.79 51.90 -15.12
N GLU A 387 -10.73 51.09 -15.00
CA GLU A 387 -10.45 50.25 -13.82
C GLU A 387 -9.53 50.91 -12.77
N ALA A 388 -8.93 52.08 -13.06
CA ALA A 388 -8.05 52.78 -12.12
C ALA A 388 -8.47 54.25 -11.93
N ILE A 389 -8.77 54.62 -10.69
CA ILE A 389 -9.25 55.96 -10.32
C ILE A 389 -8.16 56.71 -9.55
N MET A 390 -7.90 57.96 -9.92
CA MET A 390 -6.97 58.84 -9.20
C MET A 390 -7.75 59.82 -8.31
N ARG A 391 -7.52 59.78 -6.99
CA ARG A 391 -8.12 60.72 -6.03
C ARG A 391 -7.14 61.04 -4.90
N ASP A 392 -7.04 62.32 -4.55
CA ASP A 392 -6.16 62.84 -3.48
C ASP A 392 -4.68 62.42 -3.61
N GLY A 393 -4.22 62.19 -4.84
CA GLY A 393 -2.86 61.74 -5.14
C GLY A 393 -2.60 60.25 -4.88
N ILE A 394 -3.66 59.46 -4.65
CA ILE A 394 -3.63 57.99 -4.53
C ILE A 394 -4.36 57.38 -5.73
N ARG A 395 -3.77 56.31 -6.28
CA ARG A 395 -4.36 55.47 -7.32
C ARG A 395 -5.14 54.33 -6.66
N TYR A 396 -6.41 54.18 -7.01
CA TYR A 396 -7.25 53.07 -6.56
C TYR A 396 -7.44 52.09 -7.70
N VAL A 397 -7.16 50.81 -7.45
CA VAL A 397 -7.39 49.71 -8.39
C VAL A 397 -8.27 48.68 -7.73
N ILE A 398 -9.52 48.54 -8.18
CA ILE A 398 -10.48 47.57 -7.63
C ILE A 398 -11.04 46.74 -8.78
N MET A 399 -10.58 45.50 -8.87
CA MET A 399 -10.91 44.61 -9.98
C MET A 399 -11.12 43.16 -9.56
N GLU A 400 -11.89 42.45 -10.36
CA GLU A 400 -11.98 40.99 -10.31
C GLU A 400 -10.95 40.42 -11.29
N SER A 401 -10.23 39.37 -10.89
CA SER A 401 -9.25 38.69 -11.73
C SER A 401 -9.29 37.19 -11.50
N ASN A 402 -9.08 36.43 -12.56
CA ASN A 402 -8.92 34.98 -12.48
C ASN A 402 -7.51 34.65 -11.99
N GLY A 403 -7.38 33.60 -11.20
CA GLY A 403 -6.08 33.12 -10.72
C GLY A 403 -6.04 32.77 -9.24
N ASP A 404 -5.09 31.90 -8.90
CA ASP A 404 -4.83 31.50 -7.53
C ASP A 404 -4.21 32.64 -6.68
N SER A 405 -4.07 32.41 -5.37
CA SER A 405 -3.50 33.41 -4.45
C SER A 405 -2.10 33.87 -4.87
N LYS A 406 -1.31 33.02 -5.51
CA LYS A 406 0.05 33.34 -5.95
C LYS A 406 0.04 34.27 -7.16
N GLN A 407 -0.87 34.06 -8.10
CA GLN A 407 -1.09 34.96 -9.23
C GLN A 407 -1.57 36.34 -8.75
N LEU A 408 -2.58 36.37 -7.87
CA LEU A 408 -3.13 37.63 -7.34
C LEU A 408 -2.09 38.44 -6.56
N MET A 409 -1.30 37.78 -5.70
CA MET A 409 -0.22 38.44 -4.95
C MET A 409 0.79 39.11 -5.88
N LYS A 410 1.13 38.44 -6.98
CA LYS A 410 2.08 38.97 -7.96
C LYS A 410 1.51 40.17 -8.71
N MET A 411 0.22 40.13 -9.09
CA MET A 411 -0.47 41.28 -9.68
C MET A 411 -0.45 42.48 -8.74
N LEU A 412 -0.81 42.29 -7.46
CA LEU A 412 -0.75 43.34 -6.45
C LEU A 412 0.65 43.89 -6.24
N SER A 413 1.67 43.01 -6.22
CA SER A 413 3.06 43.45 -6.07
C SER A 413 3.51 44.35 -7.21
N GLU A 414 3.06 44.10 -8.45
CA GLU A 414 3.36 44.96 -9.59
C GLU A 414 2.57 46.27 -9.55
N LEU A 415 1.29 46.24 -9.12
CA LEU A 415 0.47 47.44 -8.97
C LEU A 415 0.97 48.38 -7.87
N THR A 416 1.56 47.84 -6.81
CA THR A 416 2.01 48.60 -5.63
C THR A 416 3.52 48.83 -5.58
N ARG A 417 4.22 48.59 -6.70
CA ARG A 417 5.68 48.70 -6.78
C ARG A 417 6.20 50.14 -6.91
N ASP A 418 5.48 50.98 -7.64
CA ASP A 418 5.94 52.32 -8.04
C ASP A 418 5.61 53.36 -6.97
N LYS A 419 6.61 53.75 -6.17
CA LYS A 419 6.46 54.78 -5.13
C LYS A 419 6.07 56.16 -5.67
N SER A 420 6.33 56.45 -6.94
CA SER A 420 5.89 57.71 -7.58
C SER A 420 4.39 57.74 -7.86
N LYS A 421 3.72 56.56 -7.78
CA LYS A 421 2.28 56.38 -7.93
C LYS A 421 1.72 55.64 -6.71
N PRO A 422 1.55 56.32 -5.55
CA PRO A 422 0.93 55.74 -4.36
C PRO A 422 -0.37 55.01 -4.72
N THR A 423 -0.42 53.70 -4.55
CA THR A 423 -1.53 52.84 -5.01
C THR A 423 -2.14 52.05 -3.85
N LEU A 424 -3.47 52.05 -3.76
CA LEU A 424 -4.27 51.07 -3.02
C LEU A 424 -4.94 50.13 -4.04
N ALA A 425 -4.64 48.84 -3.95
CA ALA A 425 -5.15 47.83 -4.87
C ALA A 425 -5.90 46.73 -4.12
N ILE A 426 -7.09 46.38 -4.63
CA ILE A 426 -7.98 45.33 -4.12
C ILE A 426 -8.31 44.43 -5.30
N ILE A 427 -7.91 43.16 -5.21
CA ILE A 427 -8.20 42.17 -6.24
C ILE A 427 -8.99 41.01 -5.63
N GLY A 428 -10.13 40.70 -6.26
CA GLY A 428 -10.96 39.54 -5.94
C GLY A 428 -10.83 38.43 -6.97
N SER A 429 -10.95 37.17 -6.54
CA SER A 429 -11.03 36.00 -7.42
C SER A 429 -12.04 34.98 -6.90
N ARG A 430 -12.65 34.25 -7.84
CA ARG A 430 -13.56 33.12 -7.57
C ARG A 430 -12.84 31.77 -7.51
N ASP A 431 -11.54 31.72 -7.81
CA ASP A 431 -10.80 30.47 -7.92
C ASP A 431 -10.50 29.82 -6.57
N GLY A 432 -11.00 28.60 -6.39
CA GLY A 432 -10.82 27.83 -5.14
C GLY A 432 -11.60 28.42 -3.96
N GLY A 433 -12.79 28.97 -4.24
CA GLY A 433 -13.59 29.76 -3.30
C GLY A 433 -13.45 31.27 -3.54
N GLY A 434 -14.09 32.08 -2.72
CA GLY A 434 -13.90 33.53 -2.76
C GLY A 434 -12.54 33.89 -2.16
N LYS A 435 -11.73 34.65 -2.88
CA LYS A 435 -10.44 35.18 -2.40
C LYS A 435 -10.35 36.67 -2.62
N ILE A 436 -9.85 37.38 -1.63
CA ILE A 436 -9.66 38.84 -1.69
C ILE A 436 -8.28 39.14 -1.16
N ILE A 437 -7.52 39.95 -1.90
CA ILE A 437 -6.22 40.44 -1.44
C ILE A 437 -6.20 41.96 -1.61
N VAL A 438 -5.71 42.64 -0.57
CA VAL A 438 -5.59 44.10 -0.48
C VAL A 438 -4.12 44.45 -0.26
N ALA A 439 -3.60 45.41 -1.01
CA ALA A 439 -2.24 45.90 -0.83
C ALA A 439 -2.15 47.42 -1.05
N THR A 440 -1.23 48.05 -0.33
CA THR A 440 -0.86 49.46 -0.52
C THR A 440 0.61 49.59 -0.90
N THR A 441 0.95 50.67 -1.59
CA THR A 441 2.35 51.03 -1.84
C THR A 441 3.00 51.50 -0.54
N GLU A 442 3.99 50.74 -0.05
CA GLU A 442 4.66 51.02 1.23
C GLU A 442 5.43 52.35 1.21
N ASP A 443 5.49 53.03 2.36
CA ASP A 443 6.13 54.34 2.56
C ASP A 443 5.54 55.46 1.68
N THR A 444 4.22 55.44 1.45
CA THR A 444 3.53 56.47 0.69
C THR A 444 2.22 56.90 1.37
N LYS A 445 1.60 57.97 0.85
CA LYS A 445 0.25 58.40 1.24
C LYS A 445 -0.78 57.27 1.25
N ALA A 446 -0.62 56.26 0.38
CA ALA A 446 -1.53 55.11 0.35
C ALA A 446 -1.43 54.28 1.64
N SER A 447 -0.20 53.96 2.10
CA SER A 447 0.01 53.21 3.34
C SER A 447 -0.18 54.04 4.61
N GLU A 448 -0.08 55.37 4.52
CA GLU A 448 -0.37 56.28 5.64
C GLU A 448 -1.88 56.44 5.87
N ASN A 449 -2.67 56.45 4.80
CA ASN A 449 -4.11 56.72 4.87
C ASN A 449 -4.96 55.45 5.01
N TYR A 450 -4.45 54.28 4.63
CA TYR A 450 -5.24 53.05 4.55
C TYR A 450 -4.56 51.85 5.21
N ASN A 451 -5.35 51.11 5.98
CA ASN A 451 -4.96 49.83 6.57
C ASN A 451 -5.60 48.67 5.78
N SER A 452 -4.76 47.87 5.12
CA SER A 452 -5.18 46.75 4.26
C SER A 452 -5.96 45.67 5.03
N VAL A 453 -5.65 45.47 6.32
CA VAL A 453 -6.35 44.49 7.17
C VAL A 453 -7.76 44.95 7.50
N GLU A 454 -7.93 46.24 7.79
CA GLU A 454 -9.24 46.82 8.09
C GLU A 454 -10.15 46.80 6.87
N ILE A 455 -9.60 47.15 5.69
CA ILE A 455 -10.31 47.07 4.41
C ILE A 455 -10.70 45.63 4.10
N LEU A 456 -9.80 44.66 4.28
CA LEU A 456 -10.13 43.26 4.05
C LEU A 456 -11.25 42.78 4.97
N ASN A 457 -11.18 43.11 6.27
CA ASN A 457 -12.16 42.66 7.25
C ASN A 457 -13.55 43.25 7.01
N SER A 458 -13.65 44.45 6.43
CA SER A 458 -14.94 45.06 6.10
C SER A 458 -15.63 44.41 4.90
N ILE A 459 -14.88 43.80 3.98
CA ILE A 459 -15.42 43.21 2.74
C ILE A 459 -15.42 41.67 2.71
N ALA A 460 -14.65 41.00 3.57
CA ALA A 460 -14.52 39.54 3.58
C ALA A 460 -15.80 38.79 3.99
N SER A 461 -16.73 39.45 4.69
CA SER A 461 -18.02 38.85 5.08
C SER A 461 -18.88 38.48 3.87
N HIS A 462 -18.78 39.22 2.76
CA HIS A 462 -19.51 38.95 1.53
C HIS A 462 -19.15 37.61 0.88
N ILE A 463 -17.91 37.14 1.10
CA ILE A 463 -17.45 35.84 0.61
C ILE A 463 -17.58 34.72 1.65
N ASN A 464 -18.31 34.94 2.75
CA ASN A 464 -18.38 34.02 3.91
C ASN A 464 -16.97 33.64 4.42
N GLY A 465 -16.09 34.64 4.48
CA GLY A 465 -14.66 34.44 4.68
C GLY A 465 -14.07 35.37 5.73
N GLY A 466 -12.79 35.14 5.97
CA GLY A 466 -11.97 35.95 6.87
C GLY A 466 -10.53 35.94 6.40
N GLY A 467 -9.70 36.78 7.00
CA GLY A 467 -8.32 36.89 6.61
C GLY A 467 -7.48 37.70 7.57
N GLY A 468 -6.25 37.97 7.16
CA GLY A 468 -5.30 38.70 7.97
C GLY A 468 -4.08 39.10 7.17
N GLY A 469 -3.18 39.83 7.83
CA GLY A 469 -1.96 40.34 7.23
C GLY A 469 -1.36 41.46 8.06
N ARG A 470 -0.66 42.35 7.38
CA ARG A 470 -0.05 43.56 7.94
C ARG A 470 -0.71 44.81 7.37
N PRO A 471 -0.50 46.00 7.95
CA PRO A 471 -1.19 47.22 7.49
C PRO A 471 -1.04 47.51 5.99
N THR A 472 0.08 47.14 5.38
CA THR A 472 0.34 47.34 3.95
C THR A 472 -0.15 46.21 3.04
N PHE A 473 -0.52 45.06 3.58
CA PHE A 473 -0.92 43.88 2.81
C PHE A 473 -1.80 42.92 3.63
N ALA A 474 -2.97 42.55 3.11
CA ALA A 474 -3.85 41.58 3.73
C ALA A 474 -4.46 40.61 2.70
N GLN A 475 -4.66 39.36 3.10
CA GLN A 475 -5.30 38.34 2.27
C GLN A 475 -6.39 37.59 3.05
N GLY A 476 -7.48 37.28 2.38
CA GLY A 476 -8.62 36.56 2.95
C GLY A 476 -9.23 35.57 1.97
N GLY A 477 -9.86 34.55 2.52
CA GLY A 477 -10.54 33.49 1.77
C GLY A 477 -11.87 33.12 2.39
N GLY A 478 -12.80 32.63 1.58
CA GLY A 478 -14.15 32.29 1.98
C GLY A 478 -14.81 31.28 1.05
N SER A 479 -15.92 30.69 1.51
CA SER A 479 -16.63 29.62 0.81
C SER A 479 -17.63 30.12 -0.25
N ASN A 480 -17.91 31.43 -0.31
CA ASN A 480 -18.85 32.03 -1.26
C ASN A 480 -18.11 32.81 -2.36
N PRO A 481 -17.73 32.18 -3.48
CA PRO A 481 -17.10 32.88 -4.61
C PRO A 481 -18.05 33.88 -5.29
N ASP A 482 -19.36 33.65 -5.22
CA ASP A 482 -20.34 34.53 -5.87
C ASP A 482 -20.50 35.89 -5.18
N GLY A 483 -19.99 36.03 -3.95
CA GLY A 483 -19.98 37.30 -3.21
C GLY A 483 -18.83 38.26 -3.57
N ILE A 484 -17.95 37.89 -4.52
CA ILE A 484 -16.82 38.74 -4.94
C ILE A 484 -17.28 40.09 -5.52
N PRO A 485 -18.27 40.17 -6.43
CA PRO A 485 -18.76 41.45 -6.93
C PRO A 485 -19.29 42.36 -5.82
N GLU A 486 -20.02 41.81 -4.86
CA GLU A 486 -20.54 42.53 -3.69
C GLU A 486 -19.40 43.04 -2.81
N ALA A 487 -18.37 42.21 -2.56
CA ALA A 487 -17.20 42.60 -1.80
C ALA A 487 -16.43 43.76 -2.45
N LEU A 488 -16.21 43.70 -3.77
CA LEU A 488 -15.55 44.76 -4.53
C LEU A 488 -16.39 46.04 -4.59
N ASN A 489 -17.72 45.93 -4.69
CA ASN A 489 -18.63 47.08 -4.62
C ASN A 489 -18.69 47.69 -3.21
N ALA A 490 -18.61 46.88 -2.16
CA ALA A 490 -18.50 47.36 -0.78
C ALA A 490 -17.19 48.14 -0.57
N ALA A 491 -16.08 47.65 -1.14
CA ALA A 491 -14.81 48.36 -1.13
C ALA A 491 -14.89 49.72 -1.85
N ARG A 492 -15.51 49.77 -3.04
CA ARG A 492 -15.76 51.02 -3.79
C ARG A 492 -16.55 52.03 -2.97
N LYS A 493 -17.66 51.61 -2.35
CA LYS A 493 -18.48 52.47 -1.48
C LYS A 493 -17.72 52.96 -0.24
N MET A 494 -16.93 52.10 0.40
CA MET A 494 -16.13 52.46 1.57
C MET A 494 -15.08 53.51 1.23
N LEU A 495 -14.51 53.44 0.03
CA LEU A 495 -13.47 54.33 -0.46
C LEU A 495 -14.02 55.55 -1.22
N ASP A 496 -15.35 55.66 -1.34
CA ASP A 496 -16.07 56.73 -2.04
C ASP A 496 -15.63 56.88 -3.51
N ILE A 497 -15.50 55.76 -4.23
CA ILE A 497 -15.05 55.70 -5.65
C ILE A 497 -15.95 54.86 -6.55
#